data_AF-A0A317RDX5-F1
#
_entry.id   AF-A0A317RDX5-F1
#
_cell.length_a   1.000
_cell.length_b   1.000
_cell.length_c   1.000
_cell.angle_alpha   90.00
_cell.angle_beta   90.00
_cell.angle_gamma   90.00
#
_symmetry.space_group_name_H-M   'P 1'
#
loop_
_entity.id
_entity.type
_entity.pdbx_description
1 polymer ?
#
loop_
_entity_poly.entity_id
_entity_poly.type
_entity_poly.pdbx_seq_one_letter_code
_entity_poly.pdbx_strand_id
1 'polypeptide(L)'
;MKRVASTATCGPTPSSGRHSGGFTLVEMALVLLIIGLLAFVFLPPSLAMLDLMRRKDTREKMQALQQALVRFVVLNQRLPCPADGSLGVDQTLSGVEQRMNAAGPTQGRCFNAAMDKGVVPWRSLGLDSALATDSWGNLITYRVWAQAFSGVQSTVETGLTWSGALDMSQCDPSGGTPPSGPGLAMPGHRCQVVGNSASAPLTFLAIKPGAMPGSPEWRQMRGFGICRDVPCPRSIQSDPPGANEVARRVDGNGAAYVLISHGGNRYGAYNVSGTLINAASGPGPREGVNANGRSMNWSGPTANPNVDVTFYIDAEYDESESNYFDDIVVRASVLEVAIAAGLGPRPGQP
;
A
#
# COMPACT_ATOMS: atom_id res chain seq x y z
N MET A 1 -41.06 -43.76 81.49
CA MET A 1 -42.07 -44.75 81.05
C MET A 1 -42.17 -44.58 79.53
N LYS A 2 -42.02 -45.56 78.64
CA LYS A 2 -42.25 -47.01 78.67
C LYS A 2 -41.39 -47.60 77.52
N ARG A 3 -40.71 -48.72 77.78
CA ARG A 3 -40.02 -49.54 76.76
C ARG A 3 -41.06 -50.23 75.88
N VAL A 4 -40.75 -50.43 74.60
CA VAL A 4 -41.10 -51.65 73.86
C VAL A 4 -39.95 -51.98 72.91
N ALA A 5 -39.41 -53.18 73.09
CA ALA A 5 -38.46 -53.82 72.19
C ALA A 5 -39.22 -54.56 71.08
N SER A 6 -38.69 -54.57 69.86
CA SER A 6 -39.14 -55.47 68.81
C SER A 6 -37.93 -56.00 68.04
N THR A 7 -37.67 -57.28 68.24
CA THR A 7 -36.75 -58.13 67.48
C THR A 7 -37.30 -58.41 66.09
N ALA A 8 -36.47 -58.30 65.05
CA ALA A 8 -36.75 -58.88 63.73
C ALA A 8 -35.46 -59.45 63.12
N THR A 9 -35.59 -60.70 62.70
CA THR A 9 -34.57 -61.66 62.28
C THR A 9 -34.12 -61.41 60.84
N CYS A 10 -32.82 -61.57 60.58
CA CYS A 10 -32.25 -61.59 59.22
C CYS A 10 -32.76 -62.81 58.43
N GLY A 11 -33.18 -62.58 57.18
CA GLY A 11 -33.28 -63.58 56.12
C GLY A 11 -32.46 -63.12 54.90
N PRO A 12 -31.72 -64.00 54.21
CA PRO A 12 -30.98 -63.63 53.02
C PRO A 12 -31.91 -63.63 51.80
N THR A 13 -31.99 -62.51 51.08
CA THR A 13 -32.60 -62.47 49.73
C THR A 13 -31.53 -62.77 48.66
N PRO A 14 -31.85 -63.58 47.64
CA PRO A 14 -30.91 -63.98 46.60
C PRO A 14 -30.47 -62.80 45.73
N SER A 15 -29.17 -62.73 45.45
CA SER A 15 -28.57 -61.79 44.52
C SER A 15 -29.05 -62.07 43.09
N SER A 16 -29.88 -61.19 42.54
CA SER A 16 -30.16 -61.12 41.10
C SER A 16 -28.87 -60.75 40.36
N GLY A 17 -28.27 -61.72 39.66
CA GLY A 17 -27.15 -61.48 38.76
C GLY A 17 -27.57 -60.56 37.63
N ARG A 18 -27.16 -59.29 37.70
CA ARG A 18 -27.11 -58.42 36.52
C ARG A 18 -26.07 -59.02 35.58
N HIS A 19 -26.50 -59.49 34.41
CA HIS A 19 -25.60 -59.71 33.29
C HIS A 19 -25.02 -58.35 32.89
N SER A 20 -23.86 -58.02 33.45
CA SER A 20 -22.97 -56.98 32.95
C SER A 20 -22.52 -57.42 31.56
N GLY A 21 -23.20 -56.94 30.51
CA GLY A 21 -22.66 -57.01 29.16
C GLY A 21 -21.34 -56.26 29.15
N GLY A 22 -20.23 -57.00 29.24
CA GLY A 22 -18.90 -56.42 29.19
C GLY A 22 -18.69 -55.80 27.83
N PHE A 23 -18.24 -54.54 27.81
CA PHE A 23 -17.80 -53.86 26.59
C PHE A 23 -16.83 -54.77 25.84
N THR A 24 -17.16 -55.05 24.57
CA THR A 24 -16.29 -55.90 23.77
C THR A 24 -15.00 -55.14 23.44
N LEU A 25 -13.86 -55.85 23.41
CA LEU A 25 -12.57 -55.27 23.01
C LEU A 25 -12.64 -54.59 21.63
N VAL A 26 -13.52 -55.10 20.76
CA VAL A 26 -13.78 -54.60 19.41
C VAL A 26 -14.47 -53.24 19.45
N GLU A 27 -15.42 -53.04 20.36
CA GLU A 27 -16.17 -51.79 20.47
C GLU A 27 -15.27 -50.62 20.92
N MET A 28 -14.39 -50.86 21.89
CA MET A 28 -13.40 -49.84 22.30
C MET A 28 -12.34 -49.61 21.23
N ALA A 29 -11.93 -50.64 20.47
CA ALA A 29 -11.00 -50.49 19.35
C ALA A 29 -11.60 -49.63 18.22
N LEU A 30 -12.88 -49.81 17.91
CA LEU A 30 -13.59 -49.01 16.91
C LEU A 30 -13.73 -47.55 17.37
N VAL A 31 -14.06 -47.32 18.64
CA VAL A 31 -14.15 -45.97 19.22
C VAL A 31 -12.80 -45.26 19.15
N LEU A 32 -11.71 -45.91 19.53
CA LEU A 32 -10.37 -45.33 19.45
C LEU A 32 -9.92 -45.07 18.01
N LEU A 33 -10.30 -45.92 17.06
CA LEU A 33 -10.04 -45.71 15.64
C LEU A 33 -10.79 -44.47 15.13
N ILE A 34 -12.06 -44.32 15.46
CA ILE A 34 -12.85 -43.14 15.06
C ILE A 34 -12.29 -41.87 15.71
N ILE A 35 -11.93 -41.91 17.00
CA ILE A 35 -11.31 -40.77 17.69
C ILE A 35 -9.96 -40.41 17.06
N GLY A 36 -9.12 -41.40 16.75
CA GLY A 36 -7.83 -41.18 16.09
C GLY A 36 -7.96 -40.56 14.69
N LEU A 37 -8.96 -41.00 13.93
CA LEU A 37 -9.24 -40.49 12.59
C LEU A 37 -9.81 -39.08 12.62
N LEU A 38 -10.70 -38.79 13.57
CA LEU A 38 -11.21 -37.44 13.82
C LEU A 38 -10.10 -36.50 14.29
N ALA A 39 -9.19 -36.95 15.17
CA ALA A 39 -8.08 -36.14 15.65
C ALA A 39 -7.13 -35.69 14.52
N PHE A 40 -7.00 -36.45 13.44
CA PHE A 40 -6.17 -36.09 12.29
C PHE A 40 -6.75 -34.93 11.46
N VAL A 41 -8.08 -34.79 11.40
CA VAL A 41 -8.77 -33.70 10.67
C VAL A 41 -8.65 -32.37 11.42
N PHE A 42 -8.51 -32.40 12.74
CA PHE A 42 -8.40 -31.20 13.60
C PHE A 42 -6.95 -30.78 13.86
N LEU A 43 -5.97 -31.27 13.09
CA LEU A 43 -4.60 -30.81 13.24
C LEU A 43 -4.52 -29.30 12.93
N PRO A 44 -3.97 -28.48 13.83
CA PRO A 44 -3.83 -27.05 13.59
C PRO A 44 -2.91 -26.81 12.39
N PRO A 45 -3.20 -25.82 11.54
CA PRO A 45 -2.35 -25.48 10.41
C PRO A 45 -0.96 -25.04 10.90
N SER A 46 0.06 -25.34 10.08
CA SER A 46 1.42 -24.90 10.39
C SER A 46 1.52 -23.37 10.35
N LEU A 47 2.47 -22.81 11.12
CA LEU A 47 2.73 -21.37 11.15
C LEU A 47 3.08 -20.82 9.75
N ALA A 48 3.80 -21.60 8.94
CA ALA A 48 4.13 -21.24 7.56
C ALA A 48 2.88 -21.16 6.67
N MET A 49 1.91 -22.06 6.84
CA MET A 49 0.66 -22.02 6.07
C MET A 49 -0.18 -20.79 6.45
N LEU A 50 -0.23 -20.45 7.74
CA LEU A 50 -0.91 -19.23 8.21
C LEU A 50 -0.27 -17.96 7.62
N ASP A 51 1.05 -17.89 7.52
CA ASP A 51 1.73 -16.72 6.94
C ASP A 51 1.44 -16.56 5.44
N LEU A 52 1.46 -17.67 4.69
CA LEU A 52 1.07 -17.67 3.28
C LEU A 52 -0.38 -17.19 3.09
N MET A 53 -1.29 -17.60 3.97
CA MET A 53 -2.68 -17.13 3.96
C MET A 53 -2.77 -15.63 4.23
N ARG A 54 -2.04 -15.11 5.24
CA ARG A 54 -2.01 -13.68 5.57
C ARG A 54 -1.48 -12.82 4.42
N ARG A 55 -0.38 -13.26 3.80
CA ARG A 55 0.20 -12.56 2.63
C ARG A 55 -0.76 -12.56 1.45
N LYS A 56 -1.43 -13.68 1.20
CA LYS A 56 -2.43 -13.79 0.13
C LYS A 56 -3.61 -12.84 0.39
N ASP A 57 -4.21 -12.88 1.58
CA ASP A 57 -5.29 -11.97 1.99
C ASP A 57 -4.89 -10.49 1.84
N THR A 58 -3.68 -10.15 2.27
CA THR A 58 -3.18 -8.77 2.17
C THR A 58 -3.00 -8.33 0.72
N ARG A 59 -2.51 -9.20 -0.17
CA ARG A 59 -2.43 -8.90 -1.61
C ARG A 59 -3.80 -8.71 -2.24
N GLU A 60 -4.77 -9.54 -1.89
CA GLU A 60 -6.16 -9.41 -2.38
C GLU A 60 -6.78 -8.07 -1.93
N LYS A 61 -6.57 -7.69 -0.66
CA LYS A 61 -7.00 -6.37 -0.15
C LYS A 61 -6.32 -5.21 -0.90
N MET A 62 -5.01 -5.27 -1.13
CA MET A 62 -4.31 -4.22 -1.89
C MET A 62 -4.75 -4.13 -3.34
N GLN A 63 -5.12 -5.24 -3.99
CA GLN A 63 -5.72 -5.23 -5.31
C GLN A 63 -7.09 -4.52 -5.31
N ALA A 64 -7.93 -4.79 -4.30
CA ALA A 64 -9.20 -4.08 -4.13
C ALA A 64 -8.99 -2.57 -3.90
N LEU A 65 -7.96 -2.19 -3.12
CA LEU A 65 -7.58 -0.79 -2.94
C LEU A 65 -7.13 -0.12 -4.24
N GLN A 66 -6.34 -0.81 -5.06
CA GLN A 66 -5.94 -0.31 -6.38
C GLN A 66 -7.15 -0.06 -7.28
N GLN A 67 -8.14 -0.97 -7.29
CA GLN A 67 -9.38 -0.76 -8.04
C GLN A 67 -10.18 0.44 -7.53
N ALA A 68 -10.25 0.63 -6.21
CA ALA A 68 -10.91 1.79 -5.61
C ALA A 68 -10.20 3.11 -5.94
N LEU A 69 -8.86 3.11 -5.96
CA LEU A 69 -8.06 4.27 -6.39
C LEU A 69 -8.35 4.62 -7.87
N VAL A 70 -8.40 3.62 -8.76
CA VAL A 70 -8.76 3.85 -10.18
C VAL A 70 -10.18 4.43 -10.28
N ARG A 71 -11.15 3.86 -9.55
CA ARG A 71 -12.53 4.39 -9.53
C ARG A 71 -12.59 5.84 -9.04
N PHE A 72 -11.79 6.20 -8.03
CA PHE A 72 -11.67 7.57 -7.56
C PHE A 72 -11.13 8.49 -8.66
N VAL A 73 -10.13 8.04 -9.42
CA VAL A 73 -9.54 8.78 -10.55
C VAL A 73 -10.55 8.97 -11.68
N VAL A 74 -11.39 7.98 -11.99
CA VAL A 74 -12.46 8.12 -13.01
C VAL A 74 -13.37 9.33 -12.71
N LEU A 75 -13.71 9.53 -11.42
CA LEU A 75 -14.64 10.58 -11.01
C LEU A 75 -13.96 11.94 -10.81
N ASN A 76 -12.73 11.95 -10.30
CA ASN A 76 -12.05 13.17 -9.86
C ASN A 76 -10.90 13.61 -10.76
N GLN A 77 -10.51 12.78 -11.74
CA GLN A 77 -9.37 12.96 -12.63
C GLN A 77 -8.04 13.25 -11.90
N ARG A 78 -7.91 12.72 -10.67
CA ARG A 78 -6.77 12.90 -9.77
C ARG A 78 -6.69 11.74 -8.79
N LEU A 79 -5.55 11.59 -8.13
CA LEU A 79 -5.42 10.73 -6.96
C LEU A 79 -5.87 11.46 -5.67
N PRO A 80 -6.30 10.70 -4.65
CA PRO A 80 -6.61 11.27 -3.35
C PRO A 80 -5.33 11.67 -2.61
N CYS A 81 -5.42 12.67 -1.73
CA CYS A 81 -4.37 12.86 -0.73
C CYS A 81 -4.41 11.73 0.31
N PRO A 82 -3.28 11.35 0.93
CA PRO A 82 -3.29 10.34 1.98
C PRO A 82 -4.17 10.76 3.16
N ALA A 83 -4.63 9.78 3.93
CA ALA A 83 -5.18 10.02 5.25
C ALA A 83 -4.06 10.04 6.30
N ASP A 84 -4.31 10.66 7.45
CA ASP A 84 -3.37 10.67 8.56
C ASP A 84 -3.47 9.36 9.36
N GLY A 85 -2.43 8.52 9.27
CA GLY A 85 -2.37 7.25 9.98
C GLY A 85 -2.32 7.37 11.49
N SER A 86 -1.92 8.53 12.04
CA SER A 86 -1.86 8.73 13.49
C SER A 86 -3.23 8.87 14.16
N LEU A 87 -4.31 8.96 13.37
CA LEU A 87 -5.67 8.99 13.88
C LEU A 87 -6.23 7.60 14.23
N GLY A 88 -5.59 6.50 13.81
CA GLY A 88 -6.15 5.15 13.99
C GLY A 88 -7.43 4.94 13.19
N VAL A 89 -8.30 3.97 13.50
CA VAL A 89 -9.54 3.70 12.72
C VAL A 89 -10.81 4.31 13.33
N ASP A 90 -10.80 4.57 14.63
CA ASP A 90 -12.00 4.93 15.40
C ASP A 90 -12.33 6.43 15.36
N GLN A 91 -11.39 7.27 14.93
CA GLN A 91 -11.59 8.73 14.89
C GLN A 91 -12.44 9.15 13.67
N THR A 92 -13.30 10.15 13.86
CA THR A 92 -14.22 10.66 12.83
C THR A 92 -13.52 11.14 11.57
N LEU A 93 -12.34 11.76 11.71
CA LEU A 93 -11.55 12.29 10.60
C LEU A 93 -10.60 11.25 10.00
N SER A 94 -10.55 10.03 10.54
CA SER A 94 -9.67 9.01 10.02
C SER A 94 -10.15 8.40 8.71
N GLY A 95 -9.23 7.99 7.86
CA GLY A 95 -9.51 7.44 6.53
C GLY A 95 -10.06 8.48 5.55
N VAL A 96 -10.04 9.78 5.90
CA VAL A 96 -10.45 10.87 5.02
C VAL A 96 -9.21 11.50 4.39
N GLU A 97 -9.25 11.75 3.08
CA GLU A 97 -8.17 12.41 2.36
C GLU A 97 -7.85 13.79 2.96
N GLN A 98 -6.58 14.05 3.23
CA GLN A 98 -6.12 15.31 3.79
C GLN A 98 -5.68 16.27 2.68
N ARG A 99 -6.65 16.66 1.84
CA ARG A 99 -6.46 17.56 0.70
C ARG A 99 -6.80 19.01 1.05
N MET A 100 -5.96 19.93 0.63
CA MET A 100 -6.26 21.36 0.68
C MET A 100 -7.25 21.73 -0.42
N ASN A 101 -8.46 22.11 0.00
CA ASN A 101 -9.57 22.52 -0.89
C ASN A 101 -9.73 24.05 -0.96
N ALA A 102 -8.78 24.82 -0.44
CA ALA A 102 -8.80 26.28 -0.55
C ALA A 102 -8.69 26.70 -2.03
N ALA A 103 -9.56 27.61 -2.47
CA ALA A 103 -9.45 28.22 -3.79
C ALA A 103 -8.12 28.99 -3.90
N GLY A 104 -7.41 28.84 -5.02
CA GLY A 104 -6.14 29.52 -5.28
C GLY A 104 -4.96 28.56 -5.48
N PRO A 105 -3.71 29.06 -5.37
CA PRO A 105 -2.49 28.33 -5.78
C PRO A 105 -2.14 27.14 -4.86
N THR A 106 -2.90 26.93 -3.79
CA THR A 106 -2.76 25.84 -2.84
C THR A 106 -3.76 24.70 -3.08
N GLN A 107 -4.68 24.86 -4.03
CA GLN A 107 -5.70 23.87 -4.36
C GLN A 107 -5.05 22.57 -4.85
N GLY A 108 -5.36 21.45 -4.18
CA GLY A 108 -4.82 20.14 -4.56
C GLY A 108 -3.53 19.73 -3.87
N ARG A 109 -2.95 20.59 -3.03
CA ARG A 109 -1.86 20.19 -2.12
C ARG A 109 -2.37 19.25 -1.03
N CYS A 110 -1.49 18.40 -0.52
CA CYS A 110 -1.77 17.57 0.65
C CYS A 110 -1.19 18.20 1.91
N PHE A 111 -1.83 17.97 3.06
CA PHE A 111 -1.26 18.37 4.34
C PHE A 111 0.02 17.60 4.64
N ASN A 112 1.04 18.28 5.17
CA ASN A 112 2.34 17.67 5.46
C ASN A 112 2.22 16.44 6.39
N ALA A 113 1.38 16.54 7.43
CA ALA A 113 1.19 15.44 8.38
C ALA A 113 0.70 14.16 7.67
N ALA A 114 -0.21 14.29 6.71
CA ALA A 114 -0.67 13.16 5.91
C ALA A 114 0.37 12.67 4.90
N MET A 115 1.25 13.54 4.41
CA MET A 115 2.34 13.11 3.53
C MET A 115 3.37 12.28 4.28
N ASP A 116 3.68 12.61 5.53
CA ASP A 116 4.67 11.89 6.33
C ASP A 116 4.08 10.62 6.97
N LYS A 117 2.80 10.68 7.34
CA LYS A 117 2.06 9.62 8.05
C LYS A 117 1.01 8.91 7.18
N GLY A 118 1.22 8.91 5.87
CA GLY A 118 0.20 8.60 4.88
C GLY A 118 -0.29 7.17 4.93
N VAL A 119 -1.56 6.98 5.25
CA VAL A 119 -2.29 5.73 5.06
C VAL A 119 -3.35 5.90 3.98
N VAL A 120 -3.87 4.79 3.50
CA VAL A 120 -4.93 4.76 2.50
C VAL A 120 -6.13 5.59 2.98
N PRO A 121 -6.70 6.51 2.18
CA PRO A 121 -7.86 7.29 2.57
C PRO A 121 -9.16 6.50 2.36
N TRP A 122 -9.35 5.41 3.12
CA TRP A 122 -10.39 4.41 2.89
C TRP A 122 -11.82 4.97 2.93
N ARG A 123 -12.14 5.89 3.83
CA ARG A 123 -13.46 6.53 3.87
C ARG A 123 -13.70 7.40 2.64
N SER A 124 -12.70 8.16 2.20
CA SER A 124 -12.80 8.94 0.96
C SER A 124 -12.89 8.06 -0.29
N LEU A 125 -12.38 6.83 -0.23
CA LEU A 125 -12.56 5.81 -1.28
C LEU A 125 -13.90 5.06 -1.16
N GLY A 126 -14.69 5.31 -0.12
CA GLY A 126 -15.96 4.60 0.13
C GLY A 126 -15.78 3.15 0.57
N LEU A 127 -14.67 2.85 1.27
CA LEU A 127 -14.30 1.53 1.75
C LEU A 127 -14.34 1.45 3.28
N ASP A 128 -14.46 0.22 3.78
CA ASP A 128 -14.33 -0.08 5.21
C ASP A 128 -12.85 -0.10 5.64
N SER A 129 -12.58 0.27 6.89
CA SER A 129 -11.23 0.23 7.48
C SER A 129 -10.59 -1.17 7.42
N ALA A 130 -11.38 -2.24 7.42
CA ALA A 130 -10.88 -3.61 7.30
C ALA A 130 -10.18 -3.89 5.96
N LEU A 131 -10.57 -3.20 4.87
CA LEU A 131 -9.87 -3.28 3.58
C LEU A 131 -8.58 -2.47 3.56
N ALA A 132 -8.48 -1.46 4.42
CA ALA A 132 -7.28 -0.65 4.61
C ALA A 132 -6.32 -1.22 5.65
N THR A 133 -6.65 -2.37 6.24
CA THR A 133 -5.86 -3.03 7.28
C THR A 133 -5.33 -4.37 6.74
N ASP A 134 -4.02 -4.56 6.83
CA ASP A 134 -3.36 -5.81 6.46
C ASP A 134 -3.74 -6.96 7.41
N SER A 135 -3.32 -8.17 7.06
CA SER A 135 -3.58 -9.37 7.88
C SER A 135 -2.83 -9.40 9.22
N TRP A 136 -1.91 -8.46 9.47
CA TRP A 136 -1.16 -8.34 10.72
C TRP A 136 -1.71 -7.23 11.64
N GLY A 137 -2.77 -6.54 11.22
CA GLY A 137 -3.47 -5.53 12.02
C GLY A 137 -2.88 -4.13 11.87
N ASN A 138 -2.17 -3.85 10.78
CA ASN A 138 -1.64 -2.53 10.48
C ASN A 138 -2.36 -1.88 9.30
N LEU A 139 -2.43 -0.56 9.33
CA LEU A 139 -2.96 0.22 8.23
C LEU A 139 -1.99 0.17 7.03
N ILE A 140 -2.55 -0.07 5.85
CA ILE A 140 -1.83 -0.04 4.59
C ILE A 140 -1.37 1.39 4.34
N THR A 141 -0.07 1.53 4.15
CA THR A 141 0.59 2.81 3.88
C THR A 141 0.31 3.23 2.46
N TYR A 142 0.01 4.51 2.26
CA TYR A 142 -0.27 5.07 0.95
C TYR A 142 0.61 6.29 0.71
N ARG A 143 1.43 6.19 -0.34
CA ARG A 143 2.35 7.24 -0.78
C ARG A 143 1.91 7.67 -2.17
N VAL A 144 1.75 8.98 -2.37
CA VAL A 144 1.31 9.55 -3.64
C VAL A 144 2.26 10.65 -4.09
N TRP A 145 2.52 10.73 -5.38
CA TRP A 145 3.30 11.83 -5.95
C TRP A 145 2.49 13.13 -5.87
N ALA A 146 2.70 13.91 -4.81
CA ALA A 146 1.89 15.09 -4.52
C ALA A 146 2.73 16.21 -3.89
N GLN A 147 2.24 17.44 -4.07
CA GLN A 147 2.84 18.61 -3.44
C GLN A 147 2.34 18.78 -2.01
N ALA A 148 3.24 19.11 -1.10
CA ALA A 148 2.91 19.52 0.27
C ALA A 148 3.14 21.03 0.49
N PHE A 149 2.73 21.55 1.64
CA PHE A 149 2.86 22.98 1.94
C PHE A 149 4.30 23.41 2.24
N SER A 150 5.08 22.51 2.84
CA SER A 150 6.48 22.75 3.24
C SER A 150 7.27 21.45 3.21
N GLY A 151 8.58 21.53 3.39
CA GLY A 151 9.50 20.39 3.29
C GLY A 151 9.88 20.05 1.86
N VAL A 152 10.58 18.93 1.69
CA VAL A 152 11.08 18.45 0.39
C VAL A 152 9.93 18.32 -0.63
N GLN A 153 8.75 17.89 -0.19
CA GLN A 153 7.57 17.71 -1.05
C GLN A 153 6.96 19.02 -1.57
N SER A 154 7.37 20.18 -1.07
CA SER A 154 6.89 21.48 -1.60
C SER A 154 7.41 21.78 -3.01
N THR A 155 8.50 21.13 -3.44
CA THR A 155 9.09 21.30 -4.77
C THR A 155 8.42 20.44 -5.85
N VAL A 156 7.43 19.62 -5.49
CA VAL A 156 6.64 18.85 -6.47
C VAL A 156 5.65 19.77 -7.19
N GLU A 157 6.03 20.27 -8.37
CA GLU A 157 5.17 21.19 -9.14
C GLU A 157 4.07 20.47 -9.96
N THR A 158 4.21 19.16 -10.17
CA THR A 158 3.30 18.33 -11.00
C THR A 158 2.63 17.21 -10.19
N GLY A 159 2.11 17.55 -9.01
CA GLY A 159 1.45 16.61 -8.13
C GLY A 159 0.19 15.99 -8.73
N LEU A 160 -0.01 14.68 -8.53
CA LEU A 160 -1.13 13.90 -9.07
C LEU A 160 -2.44 14.08 -8.28
N THR A 161 -2.42 14.88 -7.22
CA THR A 161 -3.58 15.23 -6.37
C THR A 161 -4.25 16.55 -6.80
N TRP A 162 -3.67 17.21 -7.81
CA TRP A 162 -4.23 18.39 -8.46
C TRP A 162 -5.41 17.99 -9.36
N SER A 163 -6.38 18.90 -9.52
CA SER A 163 -7.59 18.60 -10.31
C SER A 163 -7.24 18.40 -11.79
N GLY A 164 -7.56 17.22 -12.34
CA GLY A 164 -7.23 16.84 -13.72
C GLY A 164 -5.76 16.48 -13.95
N ALA A 165 -4.99 16.23 -12.88
CA ALA A 165 -3.58 15.84 -12.99
C ALA A 165 -3.36 14.47 -13.65
N LEU A 166 -4.42 13.67 -13.80
CA LEU A 166 -4.39 12.38 -14.49
C LEU A 166 -5.18 12.36 -15.80
N ASP A 167 -5.71 13.51 -16.23
CA ASP A 167 -6.45 13.61 -17.48
C ASP A 167 -5.51 13.82 -18.68
N MET A 168 -5.25 12.73 -19.41
CA MET A 168 -4.47 12.75 -20.65
C MET A 168 -5.34 12.84 -21.91
N SER A 169 -6.66 13.01 -21.79
CA SER A 169 -7.60 13.01 -22.94
C SER A 169 -7.33 14.11 -23.97
N GLN A 170 -6.56 15.12 -23.61
CA GLN A 170 -6.17 16.23 -24.49
C GLN A 170 -4.78 16.02 -25.10
N CYS A 171 -4.03 14.98 -24.70
CA CYS A 171 -2.73 14.66 -25.26
C CYS A 171 -2.88 13.99 -26.63
N ASP A 172 -2.01 14.38 -27.55
CA ASP A 172 -1.91 13.79 -28.89
C ASP A 172 -0.65 12.91 -28.95
N PRO A 173 -0.77 11.61 -29.28
CA PRO A 173 0.39 10.73 -29.44
C PRO A 173 1.42 11.23 -30.47
N SER A 174 0.98 11.95 -31.50
CA SER A 174 1.81 12.60 -32.51
C SER A 174 2.25 14.01 -32.13
N GLY A 175 1.79 14.49 -30.98
CA GLY A 175 2.07 15.81 -30.45
C GLY A 175 3.57 16.05 -30.22
N GLY A 176 3.97 17.32 -30.33
CA GLY A 176 5.34 17.75 -30.10
C GLY A 176 5.60 18.23 -28.68
N THR A 177 6.79 18.76 -28.44
CA THR A 177 7.07 19.55 -27.24
C THR A 177 6.31 20.88 -27.31
N PRO A 178 5.65 21.32 -26.23
CA PRO A 178 4.91 22.58 -26.21
C PRO A 178 5.85 23.77 -26.44
N PRO A 179 5.33 24.90 -26.98
CA PRO A 179 6.13 26.09 -27.17
C PRO A 179 6.66 26.61 -25.83
N SER A 180 7.98 26.76 -25.71
CA SER A 180 8.62 27.47 -24.62
C SER A 180 8.55 28.98 -24.90
N GLY A 181 7.86 29.73 -24.05
CA GLY A 181 7.73 31.18 -24.19
C GLY A 181 7.61 31.86 -22.82
N PRO A 182 8.17 33.07 -22.65
CA PRO A 182 8.06 33.83 -21.40
C PRO A 182 6.57 34.14 -21.12
N GLY A 183 6.09 33.77 -19.93
CA GLY A 183 4.70 34.02 -19.49
C GLY A 183 3.73 32.85 -19.65
N LEU A 184 4.13 31.75 -20.30
CA LEU A 184 3.38 30.49 -20.29
C LEU A 184 3.89 29.60 -19.15
N ALA A 185 3.67 30.04 -17.91
CA ALA A 185 3.95 29.21 -16.73
C ALA A 185 3.10 27.95 -16.82
N MET A 186 3.72 26.82 -17.17
CA MET A 186 3.00 25.57 -17.40
C MET A 186 2.44 25.06 -16.08
N PRO A 187 1.12 24.85 -15.96
CA PRO A 187 0.62 23.88 -15.01
C PRO A 187 1.00 22.51 -15.59
N GLY A 188 2.19 21.99 -15.25
CA GLY A 188 2.77 20.73 -15.77
C GLY A 188 1.99 19.46 -15.41
N HIS A 189 0.69 19.58 -15.14
CA HIS A 189 -0.22 18.53 -14.77
C HIS A 189 -1.33 18.30 -15.81
N ARG A 190 -1.37 19.05 -16.94
CA ARG A 190 -2.35 18.88 -18.02
C ARG A 190 -1.70 18.96 -19.40
N CYS A 191 -2.29 18.28 -20.38
CA CYS A 191 -1.87 18.41 -21.77
C CYS A 191 -2.25 19.80 -22.30
N GLN A 192 -1.35 20.42 -23.06
CA GLN A 192 -1.57 21.74 -23.63
C GLN A 192 -2.00 21.61 -25.10
N VAL A 193 -2.99 22.41 -25.50
CA VAL A 193 -3.44 22.53 -26.89
C VAL A 193 -3.28 23.99 -27.31
N VAL A 194 -2.46 24.24 -28.34
CA VAL A 194 -2.26 25.58 -28.94
C VAL A 194 -2.58 25.50 -30.42
N GLY A 195 -3.69 26.12 -30.84
CA GLY A 195 -4.19 25.98 -32.20
C GLY A 195 -4.47 24.51 -32.52
N ASN A 196 -3.82 23.99 -33.58
CA ASN A 196 -3.95 22.59 -34.00
C ASN A 196 -2.88 21.66 -33.41
N SER A 197 -1.98 22.18 -32.57
CA SER A 197 -0.89 21.39 -31.97
C SER A 197 -1.22 21.05 -30.53
N ALA A 198 -1.13 19.77 -30.18
CA ALA A 198 -1.28 19.28 -28.82
C ALA A 198 0.04 18.68 -28.29
N SER A 199 0.22 18.69 -26.98
CA SER A 199 1.41 18.12 -26.33
C SER A 199 1.40 16.59 -26.36
N ALA A 200 2.59 16.00 -26.54
CA ALA A 200 2.79 14.55 -26.43
C ALA A 200 2.49 14.00 -25.02
N PRO A 201 2.10 12.73 -24.87
CA PRO A 201 1.95 12.07 -23.57
C PRO A 201 3.23 12.12 -22.71
N LEU A 202 4.41 11.98 -23.34
CA LEU A 202 5.69 12.08 -22.64
C LEU A 202 5.93 13.48 -22.05
N THR A 203 5.44 14.53 -22.71
CA THR A 203 5.50 15.90 -22.18
C THR A 203 4.63 16.05 -20.94
N PHE A 204 3.43 15.46 -20.95
CA PHE A 204 2.55 15.49 -19.79
C PHE A 204 3.17 14.79 -18.56
N LEU A 205 4.02 13.79 -18.78
CA LEU A 205 4.76 13.12 -17.71
C LEU A 205 5.93 13.96 -17.19
N ALA A 206 6.41 14.96 -17.93
CA ALA A 206 7.55 15.78 -17.52
C ALA A 206 7.20 16.72 -16.35
N ILE A 207 8.11 16.81 -15.37
CA ILE A 207 8.03 17.72 -14.21
C ILE A 207 8.46 19.13 -14.60
N LYS A 208 9.49 19.25 -15.47
CA LYS A 208 10.01 20.53 -15.95
C LYS A 208 10.00 20.61 -17.48
N PRO A 209 8.98 21.25 -18.07
CA PRO A 209 8.95 21.52 -19.49
C PRO A 209 10.06 22.51 -19.86
N GLY A 210 10.98 22.12 -20.75
CA GLY A 210 12.03 23.02 -21.28
C GLY A 210 13.42 22.86 -20.69
N ALA A 211 13.68 21.84 -19.86
CA ALA A 211 15.06 21.51 -19.48
C ALA A 211 15.90 21.19 -20.73
N MET A 212 17.12 21.74 -20.83
CA MET A 212 18.01 21.51 -21.97
C MET A 212 18.59 20.08 -21.93
N PRO A 213 18.85 19.44 -23.09
CA PRO A 213 19.61 18.20 -23.17
C PRO A 213 20.91 18.26 -22.36
N GLY A 214 21.09 17.34 -21.42
CA GLY A 214 22.29 17.27 -20.58
C GLY A 214 22.29 18.11 -19.30
N SER A 215 21.22 18.87 -19.01
CA SER A 215 21.05 19.49 -17.69
C SER A 215 20.60 18.47 -16.63
N PRO A 216 20.84 18.71 -15.32
CA PRO A 216 20.28 17.87 -14.24
C PRO A 216 18.75 17.79 -14.24
N GLU A 217 18.10 18.72 -14.96
CA GLU A 217 16.65 18.82 -15.13
C GLU A 217 16.11 18.06 -16.34
N TRP A 218 17.01 17.52 -17.17
CA TRP A 218 16.68 16.74 -18.36
C TRP A 218 16.04 15.39 -18.00
N ARG A 219 14.84 15.12 -18.53
CA ARG A 219 14.04 13.88 -18.33
C ARG A 219 13.52 13.67 -16.90
N GLN A 220 13.31 14.73 -16.11
CA GLN A 220 12.57 14.61 -14.86
C GLN A 220 11.09 14.34 -15.15
N MET A 221 10.65 13.09 -14.98
CA MET A 221 9.24 12.73 -15.11
C MET A 221 8.61 12.43 -13.75
N ARG A 222 7.31 12.66 -13.65
CA ARG A 222 6.51 12.57 -12.43
C ARG A 222 6.26 11.11 -12.03
N GLY A 223 5.99 10.89 -10.73
CA GLY A 223 5.80 9.56 -10.12
C GLY A 223 7.09 8.91 -9.63
N PHE A 224 7.05 8.13 -8.55
CA PHE A 224 8.22 7.60 -7.82
C PHE A 224 9.10 6.63 -8.61
N GLY A 225 10.40 6.63 -8.31
CA GLY A 225 11.28 5.54 -8.69
C GLY A 225 11.02 4.31 -7.82
N ILE A 226 11.25 3.10 -8.35
CA ILE A 226 11.07 1.85 -7.61
C ILE A 226 12.27 0.95 -7.85
N CYS A 227 12.81 0.38 -6.79
CA CYS A 227 13.99 -0.48 -6.84
C CYS A 227 13.80 -1.79 -6.08
N ARG A 228 14.46 -2.87 -6.50
CA ARG A 228 14.31 -4.20 -5.87
C ARG A 228 15.08 -4.33 -4.56
N ASP A 229 16.40 -4.31 -4.60
CA ASP A 229 17.19 -4.73 -3.42
C ASP A 229 18.11 -3.65 -2.86
N VAL A 230 18.46 -2.69 -3.69
CA VAL A 230 19.37 -1.59 -3.33
C VAL A 230 18.66 -0.28 -3.63
N PRO A 231 18.83 0.75 -2.77
CA PRO A 231 18.45 2.12 -3.09
C PRO A 231 18.76 2.50 -4.54
N CYS A 232 17.80 3.13 -5.22
CA CYS A 232 18.00 3.56 -6.59
C CYS A 232 19.25 4.45 -6.67
N PRO A 233 20.14 4.25 -7.66
CA PRO A 233 21.32 5.08 -7.81
C PRO A 233 20.90 6.54 -7.99
N ARG A 234 21.58 7.47 -7.30
CA ARG A 234 21.24 8.90 -7.33
C ARG A 234 21.46 9.55 -8.70
N SER A 235 22.20 8.90 -9.61
CA SER A 235 22.50 9.42 -10.94
C SER A 235 21.46 8.95 -11.95
N ILE A 236 20.64 9.89 -12.43
CA ILE A 236 19.72 9.84 -13.58
C ILE A 236 20.37 9.43 -14.93
N GLN A 237 21.58 8.86 -14.94
CA GLN A 237 22.46 8.82 -16.10
C GLN A 237 23.07 7.45 -16.44
N SER A 238 22.77 6.38 -15.68
CA SER A 238 23.14 5.04 -16.13
C SER A 238 22.17 4.59 -17.21
N ASP A 239 22.58 4.69 -18.47
CA ASP A 239 21.92 4.06 -19.61
C ASP A 239 22.88 2.96 -20.11
N PRO A 240 22.50 1.67 -20.10
CA PRO A 240 21.18 1.08 -19.83
C PRO A 240 20.73 1.16 -18.35
N PRO A 241 19.41 0.97 -18.06
CA PRO A 241 18.87 0.81 -16.71
C PRO A 241 19.75 -0.10 -15.84
N GLY A 242 20.00 0.31 -14.61
CA GLY A 242 20.62 -0.62 -13.64
C GLY A 242 19.67 -1.79 -13.40
N ALA A 243 20.19 -3.01 -13.26
CA ALA A 243 19.38 -4.23 -13.07
C ALA A 243 18.39 -4.19 -11.88
N ASN A 244 18.57 -3.22 -10.97
CA ASN A 244 17.82 -3.07 -9.74
C ASN A 244 16.65 -2.09 -9.85
N GLU A 245 16.55 -1.31 -10.93
CA GLU A 245 15.51 -0.30 -11.11
C GLU A 245 14.28 -0.90 -11.81
N VAL A 246 13.17 -1.02 -11.09
CA VAL A 246 11.90 -1.58 -11.61
C VAL A 246 11.03 -0.51 -12.25
N ALA A 247 11.06 0.71 -11.71
CA ALA A 247 10.42 1.87 -12.30
C ALA A 247 11.38 3.04 -12.26
N ARG A 248 11.63 3.65 -13.42
CA ARG A 248 12.56 4.73 -13.66
C ARG A 248 11.82 5.94 -14.17
N ARG A 249 11.86 7.01 -13.37
CA ARG A 249 11.30 8.31 -13.74
C ARG A 249 11.72 8.77 -15.12
N VAL A 250 13.02 8.70 -15.42
CA VAL A 250 13.58 9.17 -16.70
C VAL A 250 13.01 8.44 -17.92
N ASP A 251 12.45 7.25 -17.73
CA ASP A 251 11.84 6.43 -18.77
C ASP A 251 10.31 6.58 -18.83
N GLY A 252 9.71 7.40 -17.96
CA GLY A 252 8.29 7.72 -17.97
C GLY A 252 7.37 6.67 -17.35
N ASN A 253 7.94 5.66 -16.71
CA ASN A 253 7.19 4.60 -16.03
C ASN A 253 7.17 4.78 -14.49
N GLY A 254 7.43 5.99 -13.99
CA GLY A 254 7.39 6.31 -12.56
C GLY A 254 6.04 5.96 -11.90
N ALA A 255 6.08 5.48 -10.67
CA ALA A 255 4.91 5.06 -9.91
C ALA A 255 4.06 6.26 -9.47
N ALA A 256 2.78 6.29 -9.82
CA ALA A 256 1.86 7.35 -9.41
C ALA A 256 1.64 7.37 -7.89
N TYR A 257 1.56 6.16 -7.33
CA TYR A 257 1.44 5.90 -5.91
C TYR A 257 2.10 4.57 -5.56
N VAL A 258 2.33 4.36 -4.27
CA VAL A 258 2.83 3.13 -3.68
C VAL A 258 1.96 2.76 -2.48
N LEU A 259 1.47 1.53 -2.46
CA LEU A 259 0.81 0.87 -1.34
C LEU A 259 1.79 -0.08 -0.68
N ILE A 260 1.90 -0.02 0.65
CA ILE A 260 2.87 -0.82 1.41
C ILE A 260 2.14 -1.45 2.60
N SER A 261 2.19 -2.77 2.67
CA SER A 261 1.99 -3.52 3.92
C SER A 261 3.36 -3.82 4.51
N HIS A 262 3.58 -3.48 5.78
CA HIS A 262 4.87 -3.68 6.47
C HIS A 262 5.03 -5.10 7.07
N GLY A 263 4.37 -6.08 6.43
CA GLY A 263 4.50 -7.49 6.77
C GLY A 263 4.25 -7.86 8.24
N GLY A 264 4.92 -8.93 8.65
CA GLY A 264 4.80 -9.56 9.95
C GLY A 264 5.56 -8.86 11.06
N ASN A 265 6.69 -8.20 10.75
CA ASN A 265 7.47 -7.43 11.70
C ASN A 265 6.85 -6.06 12.00
N ARG A 266 5.99 -5.57 11.09
CA ARG A 266 5.17 -4.36 11.20
C ARG A 266 5.98 -3.06 11.25
N TYR A 267 7.27 -3.11 11.00
CA TYR A 267 8.17 -1.98 11.16
C TYR A 267 7.78 -0.84 10.23
N GLY A 268 7.56 0.37 10.76
CA GLY A 268 7.16 1.52 9.98
C GLY A 268 5.66 1.60 9.67
N ALA A 269 4.83 0.70 10.20
CA ALA A 269 3.38 0.76 10.03
C ALA A 269 2.70 1.61 11.11
N TYR A 270 1.55 2.20 10.77
CA TYR A 270 0.58 2.65 11.77
C TYR A 270 -0.35 1.48 12.09
N ASN A 271 -0.53 1.16 13.38
CA ASN A 271 -1.55 0.20 13.78
C ASN A 271 -2.95 0.83 13.75
N VAL A 272 -3.98 0.01 13.96
CA VAL A 272 -5.39 0.46 14.01
C VAL A 272 -5.68 1.52 15.08
N SER A 273 -4.82 1.65 16.10
CA SER A 273 -4.93 2.68 17.14
C SER A 273 -4.16 3.97 16.81
N GLY A 274 -3.55 4.06 15.63
CA GLY A 274 -2.80 5.25 15.20
C GLY A 274 -1.40 5.36 15.80
N THR A 275 -0.88 4.27 16.37
CA THR A 275 0.49 4.22 16.88
C THR A 275 1.45 3.74 15.79
N LEU A 276 2.52 4.50 15.57
CA LEU A 276 3.60 4.12 14.66
C LEU A 276 4.51 3.07 15.31
N ILE A 277 4.75 1.97 14.61
CA ILE A 277 5.60 0.87 15.07
C ILE A 277 7.03 1.15 14.61
N ASN A 278 7.87 1.69 15.50
CA ASN A 278 9.28 2.03 15.20
C ASN A 278 10.30 1.05 15.80
N ALA A 279 9.83 0.02 16.50
CA ALA A 279 10.68 -0.99 17.11
C ALA A 279 10.10 -2.37 16.75
N ALA A 280 10.81 -3.09 15.90
CA ALA A 280 10.48 -4.44 15.47
C ALA A 280 11.71 -5.34 15.61
N SER A 281 11.52 -6.66 15.54
CA SER A 281 12.64 -7.60 15.50
C SER A 281 13.21 -7.65 14.08
N GLY A 282 14.53 -7.47 13.98
CA GLY A 282 15.29 -7.65 12.75
C GLY A 282 15.00 -6.68 11.61
N PRO A 283 14.65 -5.38 11.80
CA PRO A 283 14.33 -4.56 10.65
C PRO A 283 15.56 -4.32 9.77
N GLY A 284 15.44 -4.65 8.49
CA GLY A 284 16.52 -4.47 7.53
C GLY A 284 16.65 -3.01 7.09
N PRO A 285 17.79 -2.61 6.48
CA PRO A 285 17.95 -1.27 5.92
C PRO A 285 16.88 -0.91 4.88
N ARG A 286 16.33 -1.92 4.19
CA ARG A 286 15.30 -1.79 3.15
C ARG A 286 13.95 -1.34 3.71
N GLU A 287 13.52 -1.88 4.84
CA GLU A 287 12.24 -1.52 5.48
C GLU A 287 12.24 -0.09 6.00
N GLY A 288 13.43 0.41 6.39
CA GLY A 288 13.62 1.82 6.71
C GLY A 288 13.25 2.76 5.56
N VAL A 289 13.38 2.33 4.31
CA VAL A 289 12.90 3.11 3.17
C VAL A 289 11.38 3.08 3.15
N ASN A 290 10.74 1.94 3.29
CA ASN A 290 9.29 1.84 3.12
C ASN A 290 8.48 2.40 4.31
N ALA A 291 9.11 2.59 5.48
CA ALA A 291 8.48 3.06 6.72
C ALA A 291 7.66 4.37 6.64
N ASN A 292 6.62 4.47 7.49
CA ASN A 292 5.96 5.73 7.81
C ASN A 292 6.77 6.62 8.75
N GLY A 293 6.23 7.82 9.02
CA GLY A 293 6.82 8.78 9.95
C GLY A 293 8.04 9.49 9.36
N ARG A 294 8.20 9.40 8.04
CA ARG A 294 9.28 10.01 7.26
C ARG A 294 8.65 10.82 6.14
N SER A 295 9.26 11.97 5.84
CA SER A 295 9.02 12.69 4.59
C SER A 295 9.32 11.78 3.39
N MET A 296 8.83 12.13 2.19
CA MET A 296 9.09 11.39 0.95
C MET A 296 10.55 10.95 0.90
N ASN A 297 10.77 9.63 0.86
CA ASN A 297 12.03 9.00 1.21
C ASN A 297 13.24 9.69 0.60
N TRP A 298 14.06 10.18 1.51
CA TRP A 298 15.28 10.91 1.27
C TRP A 298 16.44 10.05 1.74
N SER A 299 17.16 9.42 0.83
CA SER A 299 18.44 8.77 1.15
C SER A 299 19.57 9.65 0.64
N GLY A 300 20.11 10.57 1.46
CA GLY A 300 21.31 11.35 1.11
C GLY A 300 21.89 12.23 2.24
N PRO A 301 23.22 12.25 2.46
CA PRO A 301 23.87 13.16 3.40
C PRO A 301 24.07 14.59 2.86
N THR A 302 23.79 14.85 1.58
CA THR A 302 23.94 16.17 0.95
C THR A 302 22.59 16.86 0.81
N ALA A 303 22.39 17.97 1.50
CA ALA A 303 21.17 18.78 1.60
C ALA A 303 20.63 19.39 0.28
N ASN A 304 20.49 18.61 -0.79
CA ASN A 304 19.76 19.03 -1.97
C ASN A 304 18.36 18.39 -1.92
N PRO A 305 17.28 19.09 -1.49
CA PRO A 305 15.93 18.58 -1.28
C PRO A 305 15.22 18.22 -2.59
N ASN A 306 15.88 17.42 -3.41
CA ASN A 306 15.45 17.14 -4.75
C ASN A 306 14.54 15.92 -4.76
N VAL A 307 13.28 16.13 -5.13
CA VAL A 307 12.26 15.11 -5.31
C VAL A 307 12.60 14.10 -6.41
N ASP A 308 13.62 14.38 -7.23
CA ASP A 308 14.11 13.51 -8.30
C ASP A 308 14.74 12.20 -7.79
N VAL A 309 15.19 12.16 -6.52
CA VAL A 309 15.79 10.96 -5.92
C VAL A 309 14.83 10.20 -5.00
N THR A 310 13.53 10.50 -5.02
CA THR A 310 12.54 9.80 -4.19
C THR A 310 12.16 8.44 -4.81
N PHE A 311 12.40 7.37 -4.05
CA PHE A 311 12.06 6.00 -4.44
C PHE A 311 11.50 5.15 -3.28
N TYR A 312 10.96 3.98 -3.63
CA TYR A 312 10.53 2.93 -2.71
C TYR A 312 11.14 1.58 -3.09
N ILE A 313 11.16 0.64 -2.16
CA ILE A 313 11.73 -0.69 -2.34
C ILE A 313 10.61 -1.71 -2.59
N ASP A 314 10.73 -2.46 -3.68
CA ASP A 314 9.84 -3.54 -4.11
C ASP A 314 10.70 -4.80 -4.29
N ALA A 315 11.08 -5.40 -3.16
CA ALA A 315 11.96 -6.56 -3.08
C ALA A 315 11.18 -7.87 -2.88
N GLU A 316 11.88 -8.99 -3.09
CA GLU A 316 11.38 -10.29 -2.64
C GLU A 316 11.50 -10.44 -1.12
N TYR A 317 10.72 -11.37 -0.57
CA TYR A 317 10.76 -11.69 0.85
C TYR A 317 12.12 -12.20 1.29
N ASP A 318 12.69 -11.63 2.35
CA ASP A 318 14.00 -12.00 2.87
C ASP A 318 13.98 -11.96 4.42
N GLU A 319 14.33 -13.07 5.07
CA GLU A 319 14.39 -13.17 6.54
C GLU A 319 15.82 -13.05 7.09
N SER A 320 16.82 -12.81 6.24
CA SER A 320 18.21 -12.72 6.71
C SER A 320 18.42 -11.48 7.59
N GLU A 321 19.10 -11.65 8.74
CA GLU A 321 19.23 -10.59 9.76
C GLU A 321 19.80 -9.27 9.24
N SER A 322 20.69 -9.31 8.25
CA SER A 322 21.31 -8.11 7.66
C SER A 322 20.45 -7.40 6.62
N ASN A 323 19.45 -8.08 6.09
CA ASN A 323 18.73 -7.68 4.88
C ASN A 323 17.21 -7.86 5.00
N TYR A 324 16.70 -8.19 6.19
CA TYR A 324 15.31 -8.52 6.42
C TYR A 324 14.35 -7.56 5.70
N PHE A 325 13.40 -8.15 4.97
CA PHE A 325 12.41 -7.43 4.21
C PHE A 325 11.15 -8.29 4.08
N ASP A 326 10.10 -7.88 4.78
CA ASP A 326 8.81 -8.57 4.72
C ASP A 326 7.67 -7.75 4.13
N ASP A 327 7.97 -6.52 3.72
CA ASP A 327 7.02 -5.61 3.11
C ASP A 327 6.43 -6.20 1.83
N ILE A 328 5.13 -5.96 1.64
CA ILE A 328 4.45 -6.24 0.37
C ILE A 328 4.12 -4.90 -0.26
N VAL A 329 4.67 -4.67 -1.45
CA VAL A 329 4.51 -3.42 -2.17
C VAL A 329 3.64 -3.61 -3.42
N VAL A 330 2.67 -2.73 -3.59
CA VAL A 330 1.83 -2.63 -4.78
C VAL A 330 1.89 -1.21 -5.31
N ARG A 331 2.07 -1.06 -6.62
CA ARG A 331 2.28 0.22 -7.29
C ARG A 331 1.67 0.18 -8.67
N ALA A 332 1.35 1.37 -9.19
CA ALA A 332 0.95 1.54 -10.57
C ALA A 332 1.64 2.78 -11.14
N SER A 333 2.08 2.71 -12.39
CA SER A 333 2.66 3.86 -13.07
C SER A 333 1.60 4.94 -13.35
N VAL A 334 2.04 6.17 -13.57
CA VAL A 334 1.14 7.27 -13.93
C VAL A 334 0.29 6.95 -15.16
N LEU A 335 0.93 6.40 -16.19
CA LEU A 335 0.26 6.04 -17.43
C LEU A 335 -0.73 4.88 -17.23
N GLU A 336 -0.36 3.86 -16.45
CA GLU A 336 -1.25 2.75 -16.10
C GLU A 336 -2.52 3.23 -15.41
N VAL A 337 -2.39 4.13 -14.42
CA VAL A 337 -3.55 4.67 -13.69
C VAL A 337 -4.44 5.50 -14.62
N ALA A 338 -3.85 6.36 -15.46
CA ALA A 338 -4.61 7.18 -16.40
C ALA A 338 -5.38 6.32 -17.42
N ILE A 339 -4.73 5.31 -18.01
CA ILE A 339 -5.37 4.39 -18.97
C ILE A 339 -6.47 3.57 -18.28
N ALA A 340 -6.20 3.01 -17.10
CA ALA A 340 -7.19 2.24 -16.35
C ALA A 340 -8.44 3.06 -15.98
N ALA A 341 -8.28 4.38 -15.81
CA ALA A 341 -9.39 5.31 -15.57
C ALA A 341 -10.08 5.79 -16.84
N GLY A 342 -9.68 5.35 -18.04
CA GLY A 342 -10.21 5.85 -19.31
C GLY A 342 -9.78 7.28 -19.63
N LEU A 343 -8.75 7.78 -18.96
CA LEU A 343 -8.19 9.12 -19.11
C LEU A 343 -6.86 9.09 -19.89
N GLY A 344 -6.66 8.07 -20.71
CA GLY A 344 -5.46 7.93 -21.55
C GLY A 344 -5.39 8.98 -22.67
N PRO A 345 -4.26 9.05 -23.39
CA PRO A 345 -4.12 9.88 -24.58
C PRO A 345 -5.19 9.61 -25.62
N ARG A 346 -5.45 10.59 -26.50
CA ARG A 346 -6.37 10.40 -27.62
C ARG A 346 -5.91 9.23 -28.50
N PRO A 347 -6.84 8.44 -29.06
CA PRO A 347 -6.47 7.50 -30.12
C PRO A 347 -5.83 8.28 -31.26
N GLY A 348 -4.69 7.80 -31.78
CA GLY A 348 -4.00 8.44 -32.89
C GLY A 348 -4.94 8.59 -34.07
N GLN A 349 -5.04 9.79 -34.63
CA GLN A 349 -5.75 9.97 -35.90
C GLN A 349 -4.88 9.37 -37.02
N PRO A 350 -5.46 8.56 -37.92
CA PRO A 350 -4.72 7.90 -39.00
C PRO A 350 -4.19 8.88 -40.06
#